data_AF-A0A8S4R8X9-F1
#
_entry.id   AF-A0A8S4R8X9-F1
#
_cell.length_a   1.000
_cell.length_b   1.000
_cell.length_c   1.000
_cell.angle_alpha   90.00
_cell.angle_beta   90.00
_cell.angle_gamma   90.00
#
_symmetry.space_group_name_H-M   'P 1'
#
loop_
_entity.id
_entity.type
_entity.pdbx_description
1 polymer ?
#
loop_
_entity_poly.entity_id
_entity_poly.type
_entity_poly.pdbx_seq_one_letter_code
_entity_poly.pdbx_strand_id
1 'polypeptide(L)'
;MLQLLQFVYKEPPTDIMCTGHLSKTGVDESVSCALKYKDGRTATIAAHTRSAMPNKAEITGTKGSISLDYFWCPTVLHISAANSTEWTLPKGKYKFHFHNSAGLSYEIQECWDCINQGLLESPKMSLDESVILSKLSDTMRAQLGVLDNAF
;
A
#
# COMPACT_ATOMS: atom_id res chain seq x y z
N MET A 1 1.46 1.31 0.87
CA MET A 1 0.96 2.68 0.55
C MET A 1 0.74 2.85 -0.94
N LEU A 2 1.79 2.74 -1.77
CA LEU A 2 1.66 2.84 -3.23
C LEU A 2 0.61 1.89 -3.81
N GLN A 3 0.57 0.64 -3.34
CA GLN A 3 -0.42 -0.29 -3.87
C GLN A 3 -1.88 0.11 -3.56
N LEU A 4 -2.15 0.76 -2.43
CA LEU A 4 -3.50 1.25 -2.20
C LEU A 4 -3.87 2.36 -3.20
N LEU A 5 -2.92 3.24 -3.55
CA LEU A 5 -3.16 4.27 -4.54
C LEU A 5 -3.39 3.69 -5.93
N GLN A 6 -2.58 2.72 -6.36
CA GLN A 6 -2.78 2.02 -7.63
C GLN A 6 -4.12 1.28 -7.65
N PHE A 7 -4.52 0.66 -6.54
CA PHE A 7 -5.84 0.05 -6.42
C PHE A 7 -6.99 1.05 -6.58
N VAL A 8 -6.87 2.25 -6.01
CA VAL A 8 -7.92 3.29 -6.06
C VAL A 8 -7.97 3.99 -7.42
N TYR A 9 -6.83 4.41 -7.95
CA TYR A 9 -6.77 5.22 -9.17
C TYR A 9 -6.70 4.40 -10.45
N LYS A 10 -6.27 3.12 -10.37
CA LYS A 10 -6.16 2.19 -11.51
C LYS A 10 -5.31 2.72 -12.68
N GLU A 11 -4.47 3.72 -12.42
CA GLU A 11 -3.50 4.29 -13.36
C GLU A 11 -2.29 4.82 -12.58
N PRO A 12 -1.10 4.87 -13.17
CA PRO A 12 0.06 5.47 -12.52
C PRO A 12 -0.10 7.00 -12.38
N PRO A 13 0.54 7.62 -11.37
CA PRO A 13 0.58 9.06 -11.23
C PRO A 13 1.29 9.72 -12.42
N THR A 14 0.86 10.93 -12.78
CA THR A 14 1.51 11.76 -13.80
C THR A 14 2.75 12.47 -13.28
N ASP A 15 2.85 12.67 -11.96
CA ASP A 15 3.98 13.33 -11.31
C ASP A 15 4.13 12.85 -9.87
N ILE A 16 5.37 12.75 -9.38
CA ILE A 16 5.69 12.35 -8.01
C ILE A 16 6.80 13.26 -7.49
N MET A 17 6.57 13.85 -6.32
CA MET A 17 7.57 14.64 -5.59
C MET A 17 7.73 14.07 -4.18
N CYS A 18 8.94 13.71 -3.82
CA CYS A 18 9.28 13.09 -2.55
C CYS A 18 10.37 13.86 -1.80
N THR A 19 10.28 13.82 -0.48
CA THR A 19 11.30 14.31 0.45
C THR A 19 11.40 13.36 1.63
N GLY A 20 12.51 13.38 2.34
CA GLY A 20 12.75 12.46 3.44
C GLY A 20 14.13 12.59 4.05
N HIS A 21 14.44 11.68 4.97
CA HIS A 21 15.73 11.60 5.61
C HIS A 21 16.31 10.19 5.46
N LEU A 22 17.60 10.12 5.17
CA LEU A 22 18.35 8.88 5.22
C LEU A 22 18.83 8.60 6.64
N SER A 23 18.87 7.32 6.98
CA SER A 23 19.53 6.85 8.20
C SER A 23 21.05 6.92 8.04
N LYS A 24 21.78 6.68 9.14
CA LYS A 24 23.24 6.57 9.12
C LYS A 24 23.77 5.43 8.24
N THR A 25 22.94 4.43 7.93
CA THR A 25 23.31 3.29 7.08
C THR A 25 22.92 3.48 5.62
N GLY A 26 22.41 4.67 5.24
CA GLY A 26 22.10 5.00 3.84
C GLY A 26 20.75 4.50 3.32
N VAL A 27 19.91 3.94 4.19
CA VAL A 27 18.51 3.60 3.85
C VAL A 27 17.59 4.75 4.19
N ASP A 28 16.42 4.85 3.56
CA ASP A 28 15.41 5.83 3.96
C ASP A 28 14.90 5.55 5.38
N GLU A 29 15.01 6.56 6.24
CA GLU A 29 14.48 6.54 7.61
C GLU A 29 13.05 7.11 7.66
N SER A 30 12.79 8.11 6.82
CA SER A 30 11.48 8.70 6.60
C SER A 30 11.31 9.14 5.16
N VAL A 31 10.08 9.08 4.67
CA VAL A 31 9.70 9.55 3.34
C VAL A 31 8.32 10.19 3.41
N SER A 32 8.12 11.27 2.67
CA SER A 32 6.84 11.92 2.42
C SER A 32 6.78 12.28 0.94
N CYS A 33 5.71 11.87 0.27
CA CYS A 33 5.53 12.11 -1.15
C CYS A 33 4.16 12.69 -1.46
N ALA A 34 4.13 13.61 -2.42
CA ALA A 34 2.95 14.09 -3.09
C ALA A 34 2.89 13.47 -4.51
N LEU A 35 1.74 12.93 -4.87
CA LEU A 35 1.49 12.28 -6.15
C LEU A 35 0.34 12.99 -6.85
N LYS A 36 0.53 13.29 -8.14
CA LYS A 36 -0.49 13.90 -9.00
C LYS A 36 -1.02 12.87 -9.97
N TYR A 37 -2.32 12.87 -10.19
CA TYR A 37 -3.02 12.06 -11.17
C TYR A 37 -3.79 12.95 -12.15
N LYS A 38 -4.38 12.34 -13.18
CA LYS A 38 -5.24 13.05 -14.13
C LYS A 38 -6.48 13.62 -13.43
N ASP A 39 -7.14 14.56 -14.10
CA ASP A 39 -8.41 15.16 -13.67
C ASP A 39 -8.34 15.85 -12.29
N GLY A 40 -7.17 16.40 -11.95
CA GLY A 40 -6.96 17.15 -10.71
C GLY A 40 -6.92 16.29 -9.44
N ARG A 41 -6.85 14.95 -9.56
CA ARG A 41 -6.74 14.03 -8.42
C ARG A 41 -5.31 14.05 -7.86
N THR A 42 -5.19 13.95 -6.54
CA THR A 42 -3.90 13.96 -5.84
C THR A 42 -3.90 12.99 -4.67
N ALA A 43 -2.73 12.48 -4.30
CA ALA A 43 -2.53 11.69 -3.10
C ALA A 43 -1.27 12.13 -2.35
N THR A 44 -1.26 11.90 -1.04
CA THR A 44 -0.07 12.03 -0.20
C THR A 44 0.17 10.72 0.53
N ILE A 45 1.44 10.35 0.64
CA ILE A 45 1.87 9.16 1.38
C ILE A 45 3.07 9.53 2.26
N ALA A 46 3.16 8.93 3.43
CA ALA A 46 4.29 9.11 4.33
C ALA A 46 4.56 7.82 5.11
N ALA A 47 5.85 7.49 5.23
CA ALA A 47 6.32 6.35 6.02
C ALA A 47 7.52 6.76 6.86
N HIS A 48 7.68 6.08 7.99
CA HIS A 48 8.79 6.32 8.90
C HIS A 48 9.15 5.03 9.64
N THR A 49 10.44 4.75 9.79
CA THR A 49 10.95 3.57 10.49
C THR A 49 11.15 3.77 12.00
N ARG A 50 11.24 5.02 12.48
CA ARG A 50 11.51 5.35 13.90
C ARG A 50 10.36 6.03 14.62
N SER A 51 9.47 6.68 13.88
CA SER A 51 8.31 7.37 14.45
C SER A 51 7.05 6.55 14.22
N ALA A 52 6.26 6.36 15.28
CA ALA A 52 4.95 5.74 15.15
C ALA A 52 4.02 6.66 14.34
N MET A 53 3.54 6.15 13.22
CA MET A 53 2.57 6.84 12.36
C MET A 53 1.15 6.38 12.71
N PRO A 54 0.11 7.16 12.38
CA PRO A 54 -1.29 6.75 12.57
C PRO A 54 -1.69 5.48 11.82
N ASN A 55 -0.91 5.08 10.80
CA ASN A 55 -1.10 3.82 10.09
C ASN A 55 -2.49 3.68 9.44
N LYS A 56 -3.03 4.82 9.00
CA LYS A 56 -4.37 4.99 8.43
C LYS A 56 -4.28 5.37 6.95
N ALA A 57 -5.25 4.92 6.16
CA ALA A 57 -5.50 5.44 4.82
C ALA A 57 -6.89 6.09 4.77
N GLU A 58 -7.01 7.20 4.04
CA GLU A 58 -8.27 7.90 3.81
C GLU A 58 -8.40 8.22 2.32
N ILE A 59 -9.60 7.99 1.79
CA ILE A 59 -9.94 8.27 0.39
C ILE A 59 -11.16 9.18 0.43
N THR A 60 -11.00 10.41 -0.07
CA THR A 60 -12.02 11.45 -0.02
C THR A 60 -12.46 11.82 -1.42
N GLY A 61 -13.78 11.80 -1.65
CA GLY A 61 -14.42 12.26 -2.87
C GLY A 61 -15.51 13.29 -2.58
N THR A 62 -16.22 13.71 -3.62
CA THR A 62 -17.26 14.75 -3.53
C THR A 62 -18.49 14.34 -2.71
N LYS A 63 -18.66 13.05 -2.42
CA LYS A 63 -19.81 12.49 -1.69
C LYS A 63 -19.48 12.00 -0.28
N GLY A 64 -18.23 12.15 0.16
CA GLY A 64 -17.79 11.68 1.46
C GLY A 64 -16.39 11.08 1.42
N SER A 65 -15.99 10.48 2.54
CA SER A 65 -14.70 9.81 2.69
C SER A 65 -14.88 8.41 3.23
N ILE A 66 -13.95 7.53 2.86
CA ILE A 66 -13.78 6.23 3.51
C ILE A 66 -12.39 6.18 4.14
N SER A 67 -12.25 5.42 5.22
CA SER A 67 -10.94 5.22 5.84
C SER A 67 -10.72 3.82 6.39
N LEU A 68 -9.45 3.42 6.42
CA LEU A 68 -8.96 2.12 6.83
C LEU A 68 -7.88 2.31 7.90
N ASP A 69 -8.07 1.71 9.06
CA ASP A 69 -7.02 1.60 10.08
C ASP A 69 -6.14 0.38 9.78
N TYR A 70 -4.85 0.45 10.12
CA TYR A 70 -3.85 -0.56 9.75
C TYR A 70 -3.99 -0.94 8.28
N PHE A 71 -4.00 0.05 7.39
CA PHE A 71 -4.48 -0.10 6.00
C PHE A 71 -3.78 -1.19 5.17
N TRP A 72 -2.63 -1.73 5.61
CA TRP A 72 -1.94 -2.86 4.97
C TRP A 72 -2.49 -4.24 5.39
N CYS A 73 -3.25 -4.32 6.48
CA CYS A 73 -3.97 -5.50 6.93
C CYS A 73 -5.29 -5.14 7.65
N PRO A 74 -6.18 -4.38 6.98
CA PRO A 74 -7.34 -3.79 7.62
C PRO A 74 -8.41 -4.84 7.94
N THR A 75 -9.06 -4.69 9.09
CA THR A 75 -10.28 -5.44 9.46
C THR A 75 -11.50 -4.56 9.60
N VAL A 76 -11.32 -3.23 9.53
CA VAL A 76 -12.40 -2.24 9.66
C VAL A 76 -12.29 -1.23 8.53
N LEU A 77 -13.40 -1.02 7.82
CA LEU A 77 -13.61 0.05 6.85
C LEU A 77 -14.62 1.03 7.43
N HIS A 78 -14.22 2.28 7.62
CA HIS A 78 -15.11 3.37 8.02
C HIS A 78 -15.64 4.06 6.76
N ILE A 79 -16.97 4.06 6.57
CA ILE A 79 -17.64 4.70 5.43
C ILE A 79 -18.14 6.11 5.80
N SER A 80 -18.45 6.32 7.08
CA SER A 80 -18.71 7.63 7.67
C SER A 80 -18.43 7.55 9.18
N ALA A 81 -18.49 8.66 9.90
CA ALA A 81 -18.33 8.67 11.36
C ALA A 81 -19.34 7.74 12.09
N ALA A 82 -20.47 7.41 11.47
CA ALA A 82 -21.52 6.58 12.04
C ALA A 82 -21.68 5.20 11.37
N ASN A 83 -20.90 4.90 10.33
CA ASN A 83 -21.05 3.67 9.54
C ASN A 83 -19.69 3.02 9.28
N SER A 84 -19.52 1.79 9.76
CA SER A 84 -18.34 0.98 9.53
C SER A 84 -18.72 -0.45 9.16
N THR A 85 -17.85 -1.10 8.40
CA THR A 85 -17.89 -2.54 8.15
C THR A 85 -16.68 -3.17 8.80
N GLU A 86 -16.90 -4.24 9.56
CA GLU A 86 -15.84 -4.97 10.24
C GLU A 86 -15.85 -6.45 9.80
N TRP A 87 -14.65 -7.00 9.60
CA TRP A 87 -14.43 -8.39 9.23
C TRP A 87 -13.64 -9.10 10.32
N THR A 88 -14.09 -10.30 10.69
CA THR A 88 -13.34 -11.16 11.60
C THR A 88 -12.34 -12.00 10.81
N LEU A 89 -11.08 -11.98 11.24
CA LEU A 89 -10.03 -12.80 10.62
C LEU A 89 -10.19 -14.29 10.98
N PRO A 90 -9.72 -15.20 10.10
CA PRO A 90 -9.69 -16.62 10.41
C PRO A 90 -8.87 -16.91 11.67
N LYS A 91 -9.26 -17.95 12.41
CA LYS A 91 -8.53 -18.36 13.61
C LYS A 91 -7.36 -19.27 13.21
N GLY A 92 -6.15 -18.90 13.62
CA GLY A 92 -4.97 -19.76 13.51
C GLY A 92 -4.78 -20.63 14.75
N LYS A 93 -4.16 -21.80 14.58
CA LYS A 93 -3.74 -22.67 15.71
C LYS A 93 -2.62 -22.04 16.54
N TYR A 94 -1.77 -21.25 15.89
CA TYR A 94 -0.57 -20.66 16.48
C TYR A 94 -0.70 -19.15 16.59
N LYS A 95 0.09 -18.57 17.49
CA LYS A 95 0.25 -17.12 17.59
C LYS A 95 1.09 -16.61 16.41
N PHE A 96 0.61 -15.57 15.75
CA PHE A 96 1.35 -14.92 14.68
C PHE A 96 2.36 -13.90 15.22
N HIS A 97 3.46 -13.71 14.49
CA HIS A 97 4.48 -12.71 14.83
C HIS A 97 4.03 -11.27 14.56
N PHE A 98 3.24 -11.05 13.51
CA PHE A 98 2.79 -9.72 13.10
C PHE A 98 1.27 -9.55 13.27
N HIS A 99 0.86 -8.29 13.38
CA HIS A 99 -0.54 -7.91 13.54
C HIS A 99 -1.37 -8.38 12.34
N ASN A 100 -2.53 -8.98 12.60
CA ASN A 100 -3.49 -9.45 11.59
C ASN A 100 -2.95 -10.43 10.54
N SER A 101 -1.83 -11.13 10.79
CA SER A 101 -1.26 -12.08 9.81
C SER A 101 -2.16 -13.29 9.48
N ALA A 102 -3.21 -13.55 10.26
CA ALA A 102 -4.24 -14.51 9.86
C ALA A 102 -4.88 -14.16 8.49
N GLY A 103 -4.88 -12.88 8.12
CA GLY A 103 -5.35 -12.40 6.82
C GLY A 103 -4.50 -12.85 5.63
N LEU A 104 -3.27 -13.32 5.84
CA LEU A 104 -2.45 -13.91 4.76
C LEU A 104 -3.12 -15.14 4.13
N SER A 105 -4.07 -15.76 4.82
CA SER A 105 -4.91 -16.83 4.25
C SER A 105 -5.68 -16.40 2.99
N TYR A 106 -6.03 -15.10 2.87
CA TYR A 106 -6.76 -14.60 1.71
C TYR A 106 -5.90 -14.57 0.43
N GLU A 107 -4.64 -14.14 0.53
CA GLU A 107 -3.71 -14.19 -0.61
C GLU A 107 -3.28 -15.62 -0.94
N ILE A 108 -3.18 -16.50 0.06
CA ILE A 108 -2.95 -17.94 -0.17
C ILE A 108 -4.12 -18.53 -0.96
N GLN A 109 -5.36 -18.22 -0.60
CA GLN A 109 -6.54 -18.70 -1.31
C GLN A 109 -6.57 -18.18 -2.75
N GLU A 110 -6.29 -16.90 -2.98
CA GLU A 110 -6.21 -16.34 -4.33
C GLU A 110 -5.16 -17.06 -5.20
N CYS A 111 -3.97 -17.31 -4.63
CA CYS A 111 -2.91 -18.03 -5.33
C CYS A 111 -3.36 -19.46 -5.69
N TRP A 112 -3.96 -20.16 -4.73
CA TRP A 112 -4.53 -21.50 -4.94
C TRP A 112 -5.59 -21.52 -6.04
N ASP A 113 -6.50 -20.55 -6.03
CA ASP A 113 -7.57 -20.43 -7.02
C ASP A 113 -7.02 -20.15 -8.42
N CYS A 114 -5.99 -19.29 -8.54
CA CYS A 114 -5.32 -19.02 -9.81
C CYS A 114 -4.64 -20.27 -10.38
N ILE A 115 -3.89 -20.99 -9.53
CA ILE A 115 -3.20 -22.23 -9.92
C ILE A 115 -4.19 -23.28 -10.40
N ASN A 116 -5.30 -23.49 -9.68
CA ASN A 116 -6.32 -24.46 -10.08
C ASN A 116 -7.03 -24.11 -11.39
N GLN A 117 -7.11 -22.81 -11.71
CA GLN A 117 -7.66 -22.33 -12.97
C GLN A 117 -6.62 -22.31 -14.11
N GLY A 118 -5.38 -22.69 -13.84
CA GLY A 118 -4.29 -22.66 -14.83
C GLY A 118 -3.84 -21.25 -15.20
N LEU A 119 -4.11 -20.25 -14.36
CA LEU A 119 -3.65 -18.88 -14.56
C LEU A 119 -2.15 -18.76 -14.19
N LEU A 120 -1.43 -17.93 -14.94
CA LEU A 120 0.00 -17.64 -14.69
C LEU A 120 0.21 -16.44 -13.77
N GLU A 121 -0.85 -15.67 -13.49
CA GLU A 121 -0.84 -14.49 -12.64
C GLU A 121 -2.22 -14.26 -12.03
N SER A 122 -2.30 -13.44 -10.96
CA SER A 122 -3.58 -13.07 -10.36
C SER A 122 -4.22 -11.92 -11.14
N PRO A 123 -5.51 -11.99 -11.50
CA PRO A 123 -6.23 -10.85 -12.08
C PRO A 123 -6.42 -9.70 -11.08
N LYS A 124 -6.21 -9.92 -9.77
CA LYS A 124 -6.26 -8.89 -8.72
C LYS A 124 -4.92 -8.17 -8.52
N MET A 125 -3.83 -8.77 -8.98
CA MET A 125 -2.46 -8.25 -8.89
C MET A 125 -1.66 -8.82 -10.06
N SER A 126 -1.75 -8.16 -11.22
CA SER A 126 -1.04 -8.62 -12.42
C SER A 126 0.47 -8.39 -12.31
N LEU A 127 1.22 -9.07 -13.18
CA LEU A 127 2.65 -8.84 -13.33
C LEU A 127 2.92 -7.38 -13.76
N ASP A 128 2.11 -6.83 -14.65
CA ASP A 128 2.24 -5.44 -15.10
C ASP A 128 2.04 -4.46 -13.93
N GLU A 129 1.06 -4.70 -13.05
CA GLU A 129 0.84 -3.86 -11.86
C GLU A 129 2.04 -3.95 -10.90
N SER A 130 2.62 -5.15 -10.76
CA SER A 130 3.84 -5.35 -9.97
C SER A 130 5.04 -4.58 -10.54
N VAL A 131 5.22 -4.60 -11.87
CA VAL A 131 6.29 -3.85 -12.55
C VAL A 131 6.09 -2.35 -12.40
N ILE A 132 4.86 -1.85 -12.52
CA ILE A 132 4.54 -0.43 -12.30
C ILE A 132 4.92 -0.02 -10.88
N LEU A 133 4.49 -0.77 -9.87
CA LEU A 133 4.80 -0.47 -8.47
C LEU A 133 6.31 -0.46 -8.18
N SER A 134 7.07 -1.38 -8.79
CA SER A 134 8.53 -1.39 -8.69
C SER A 134 9.12 -0.09 -9.25
N LYS A 135 8.75 0.31 -10.47
CA LYS A 135 9.25 1.53 -11.12
C LYS A 135 8.92 2.80 -10.34
N LEU A 136 7.72 2.86 -9.76
CA LEU A 136 7.31 3.99 -8.92
C LEU A 136 8.13 4.03 -7.62
N SER A 137 8.39 2.87 -7.01
CA SER A 137 9.23 2.77 -5.82
C SER A 137 10.67 3.22 -6.10
N ASP A 138 11.25 2.81 -7.24
CA ASP A 138 12.58 3.25 -7.68
C ASP A 138 12.62 4.76 -7.91
N THR A 139 11.58 5.32 -8.54
CA THR A 139 11.45 6.77 -8.74
C THR A 139 11.47 7.52 -7.40
N MET A 140 10.69 7.07 -6.42
CA MET A 140 10.66 7.67 -5.09
C MET A 140 12.02 7.57 -4.40
N ARG A 141 12.66 6.39 -4.42
CA ARG A 141 13.97 6.15 -3.81
C ARG A 141 15.07 7.02 -4.43
N ALA A 142 15.07 7.16 -5.75
CA ALA A 142 16.04 7.98 -6.47
C ALA A 142 15.97 9.45 -6.04
N GLN A 143 14.76 10.00 -5.81
CA GLN A 143 14.60 11.38 -5.30
C GLN A 143 15.16 11.58 -3.89
N LEU A 144 15.18 10.53 -3.06
CA LEU A 144 15.79 10.55 -1.73
C LEU A 144 17.30 10.27 -1.75
N GLY A 145 17.87 9.92 -2.90
CA GLY A 145 19.27 9.51 -3.02
C GLY A 145 19.54 8.08 -2.53
N VAL A 146 18.51 7.25 -2.34
CA VAL A 146 18.65 5.82 -2.01
C VAL A 146 18.88 5.02 -3.28
N LEU A 147 20.09 5.10 -3.81
CA LEU A 147 20.49 4.36 -5.00
C LEU A 147 21.05 2.99 -4.62
N ASP A 148 20.71 1.97 -5.40
CA ASP A 148 21.44 0.71 -5.33
C ASP A 148 22.85 1.02 -5.82
N ASN A 149 23.81 1.11 -4.89
CA ASN A 149 25.22 1.15 -5.27
C ASN A 149 25.48 -0.11 -6.09
N ALA A 150 25.92 0.06 -7.34
CA ALA A 150 26.37 -1.06 -8.16
C ALA A 150 27.37 -1.88 -7.33
N PHE A 151 27.04 -3.15 -7.11
CA PHE A 151 27.98 -4.13 -6.57
C PHE A 151 29.17 -4.30 -7.52
#